data_AF-A0A142FUQ7-F1
#
_entry.id   AF-A0A142FUQ7-F1
#
_cell.length_a   1.000
_cell.length_b   1.000
_cell.length_c   1.000
_cell.angle_alpha   90.00
_cell.angle_beta   90.00
_cell.angle_gamma   90.00
#
_symmetry.space_group_name_H-M   'P 1'
#
loop_
_entity.id
_entity.type
_entity.pdbx_description
1 polymer ?
#
loop_
_entity_poly.entity_id
_entity_poly.type
_entity_poly.pdbx_seq_one_letter_code
_entity_poly.pdbx_strand_id
1 'polypeptide(L)'
;MAATRLLLLCILLTAFQAQSGELVLSQDLALDYAEPKLISHSSTTLIIKYDDWSLSHRVVDSTAIYPKINLSGIEEVYLHSIFLPAQRDSLPKWLQVLAEEQARQFGLPEGQVVEETVGNAKILGTYNQQNEEGYLYIFDRVAIHQMTIAGTEKQYKELIRNIRER
;
A
#
# COMPACT_ATOMS: atom_id res chain seq x y z
N MET A 1 0.88 34.52 -40.71
CA MET A 1 1.17 33.07 -40.77
C MET A 1 2.17 32.61 -39.72
N ALA A 2 3.29 33.31 -39.48
CA ALA A 2 4.28 32.91 -38.46
C ALA A 2 3.74 32.98 -37.01
N ALA A 3 3.01 34.04 -36.65
CA ALA A 3 2.44 34.20 -35.31
C ALA A 3 1.39 33.13 -34.97
N THR A 4 0.58 32.71 -35.95
CA THR A 4 -0.43 31.66 -35.78
C THR A 4 0.20 30.28 -35.58
N ARG A 5 1.34 30.01 -36.23
CA ARG A 5 2.13 28.79 -36.04
C ARG A 5 2.84 28.76 -34.68
N LEU A 6 3.32 29.91 -34.21
CA LEU A 6 3.95 30.03 -32.89
C LEU A 6 2.93 29.83 -31.76
N LEU A 7 1.71 30.37 -31.91
CA LEU A 7 0.63 30.19 -30.95
C LEU A 7 0.18 28.72 -30.84
N LEU A 8 0.06 28.02 -31.97
CA LEU A 8 -0.23 26.56 -31.99
C LEU A 8 0.88 25.75 -31.33
N LEU A 9 2.16 26.14 -31.51
CA LEU A 9 3.30 25.50 -30.87
C LEU A 9 3.28 25.70 -29.34
N CYS A 10 2.90 26.88 -28.86
CA CYS A 10 2.73 27.16 -27.43
C CYS A 10 1.57 26.36 -26.80
N ILE A 11 0.46 26.17 -27.52
CA ILE A 11 -0.69 25.37 -27.05
C ILE A 11 -0.32 23.86 -26.98
N LEU A 12 0.52 23.38 -27.91
CA LEU A 12 1.06 22.01 -27.87
C LEU A 12 2.09 21.81 -26.75
N LEU A 13 2.82 22.86 -26.33
CA LEU A 13 3.75 22.79 -25.20
C LEU A 13 3.04 22.82 -23.83
N THR A 14 1.77 23.24 -23.79
CA THR A 14 0.90 23.11 -22.62
C THR A 14 0.08 21.82 -22.64
N ALA A 15 0.37 20.88 -23.55
CA ALA A 15 -0.34 19.61 -23.63
C ALA A 15 -0.15 18.83 -22.33
N PHE A 16 -1.18 18.91 -21.49
CA PHE A 16 -1.60 17.97 -20.47
C PHE A 16 -0.48 17.14 -19.85
N GLN A 17 -0.04 17.56 -18.67
CA GLN A 17 0.46 16.59 -17.72
C GLN A 17 -0.71 15.66 -17.40
N ALA A 18 -0.82 14.57 -18.16
CA ALA A 18 -1.70 13.45 -17.85
C ALA A 18 -1.15 12.82 -16.57
N GLN A 19 -1.54 13.38 -15.43
CA GLN A 19 -1.27 12.78 -14.15
C GLN A 19 -2.35 11.74 -13.90
N SER A 20 -1.92 10.49 -13.73
CA SER A 20 -2.83 9.44 -13.29
C SER A 20 -3.27 9.76 -11.87
N GLY A 21 -4.57 9.95 -11.65
CA GLY A 21 -5.19 9.98 -10.31
C GLY A 21 -5.55 8.59 -9.78
N GLU A 22 -5.13 7.54 -10.50
CA GLU A 22 -5.42 6.14 -10.21
C GLU A 22 -4.11 5.33 -10.20
N LEU A 23 -3.91 4.53 -9.15
CA LEU A 23 -2.89 3.49 -9.08
C LEU A 23 -3.57 2.15 -9.32
N VAL A 24 -3.31 1.55 -10.47
CA VAL A 24 -3.82 0.21 -10.80
C VAL A 24 -3.07 -0.83 -9.96
N LEU A 25 -3.80 -1.54 -9.10
CA LEU A 25 -3.25 -2.59 -8.24
C LEU A 25 -3.33 -3.95 -8.94
N SER A 26 -4.47 -4.22 -9.58
CA SER A 26 -4.68 -5.40 -10.41
C SER A 26 -5.69 -5.12 -11.53
N GLN A 27 -6.14 -6.17 -12.22
CA GLN A 27 -7.18 -6.02 -13.24
C GLN A 27 -8.50 -5.50 -12.66
N ASP A 28 -8.82 -5.91 -11.43
CA ASP A 28 -10.11 -5.68 -10.78
C ASP A 28 -10.02 -4.62 -9.68
N LEU A 29 -8.83 -4.12 -9.35
CA LEU A 29 -8.62 -3.24 -8.20
C LEU A 29 -7.75 -2.03 -8.54
N ALA A 30 -8.17 -0.86 -8.05
CA ALA A 30 -7.40 0.36 -8.15
C ALA A 30 -7.49 1.19 -6.86
N LEU A 31 -6.51 2.07 -6.68
CA LEU A 31 -6.48 3.09 -5.64
C LEU A 31 -6.59 4.47 -6.30
N ASP A 32 -7.64 5.21 -5.97
CA ASP A 32 -7.70 6.63 -6.34
C ASP A 32 -6.86 7.46 -5.35
N TYR A 33 -6.00 8.33 -5.86
CA TYR A 33 -5.16 9.19 -5.03
C TYR A 33 -5.13 10.63 -5.54
N ALA A 34 -5.04 11.58 -4.61
CA ALA A 34 -4.99 13.01 -4.92
C ALA A 34 -3.68 13.38 -5.63
N GLU A 35 -3.64 14.54 -6.30
CA GLU A 35 -2.44 14.98 -7.02
C GLU A 35 -1.21 15.03 -6.09
N PRO A 36 -0.14 14.25 -6.37
CA PRO A 36 1.03 14.21 -5.52
C PRO A 36 2.04 15.30 -5.89
N LYS A 37 2.88 15.68 -4.93
CA LYS A 37 4.03 16.56 -5.19
C LYS A 37 5.16 15.86 -5.92
N LEU A 38 5.35 14.57 -5.62
CA LEU A 38 6.42 13.77 -6.19
C LEU A 38 6.01 12.31 -6.21
N ILE A 39 6.20 11.67 -7.35
CA ILE A 39 6.20 10.22 -7.48
C ILE A 39 7.65 9.79 -7.69
N SER A 40 8.11 8.83 -6.89
CA SER A 40 9.45 8.27 -6.97
C SER A 40 9.39 6.76 -6.81
N HIS A 41 10.45 6.06 -7.18
CA HIS A 41 10.54 4.62 -7.02
C HIS A 41 11.91 4.23 -6.47
N SER A 42 11.96 3.14 -5.71
CA SER A 42 13.18 2.52 -5.21
C SER A 42 13.05 1.01 -5.34
N SER A 43 13.79 0.42 -6.28
CA SER A 43 13.66 -0.99 -6.68
C SER A 43 12.20 -1.39 -6.94
N THR A 44 11.57 -2.11 -6.02
CA THR A 44 10.19 -2.64 -6.14
C THR A 44 9.14 -1.79 -5.42
N THR A 45 9.54 -0.67 -4.84
CA THR A 45 8.66 0.22 -4.07
C THR A 45 8.37 1.50 -4.84
N LEU A 46 7.09 1.79 -5.04
CA LEU A 46 6.58 3.08 -5.46
C LEU A 46 6.38 3.97 -4.23
N ILE A 47 6.76 5.24 -4.31
CA ILE A 47 6.59 6.22 -3.24
C ILE A 47 5.91 7.46 -3.81
N ILE A 48 4.74 7.78 -3.27
CA ILE A 48 3.92 8.93 -3.60
C ILE A 48 4.00 9.91 -2.43
N LYS A 49 4.54 11.12 -2.67
CA LYS A 49 4.76 12.13 -1.63
C LYS A 49 3.83 13.33 -1.81
N TYR A 50 3.31 13.79 -0.68
CA TYR A 50 2.51 15.00 -0.54
C TYR A 50 3.27 16.02 0.32
N ASP A 51 2.58 17.07 0.75
CA ASP A 51 3.18 18.11 1.60
C ASP A 51 3.61 17.60 2.97
N ASP A 52 2.69 16.90 3.64
CA ASP A 52 2.77 16.53 5.05
C ASP A 52 2.74 15.02 5.26
N TRP A 53 2.58 14.23 4.20
CA TRP A 53 2.50 12.77 4.30
C TRP A 53 3.05 12.08 3.05
N SER A 54 3.25 10.77 3.17
CA SER A 54 3.65 9.92 2.04
C SER A 54 2.98 8.56 2.09
N LEU A 55 2.78 7.99 0.91
CA LEU A 55 2.35 6.63 0.68
C LEU A 55 3.46 5.87 0.00
N SER A 56 3.78 4.69 0.48
CA SER A 56 4.58 3.71 -0.23
C SER A 56 3.73 2.50 -0.61
N HIS A 57 4.00 1.94 -1.78
CA HIS A 57 3.35 0.75 -2.30
C HIS A 57 4.41 -0.21 -2.83
N ARG A 58 4.24 -1.50 -2.56
CA ARG A 58 4.98 -2.57 -3.22
C ARG A 58 4.12 -3.82 -3.36
N VAL A 59 4.42 -4.63 -4.35
CA VAL A 59 3.96 -6.01 -4.39
C VAL A 59 4.84 -6.83 -3.46
N VAL A 60 4.24 -7.66 -2.62
CA VAL A 60 4.96 -8.55 -1.71
C VAL A 60 5.66 -9.63 -2.52
N ASP A 61 6.97 -9.76 -2.31
CA ASP A 61 7.77 -10.88 -2.77
C ASP A 61 8.02 -11.82 -1.59
N SER A 62 7.34 -12.97 -1.56
CA SER A 62 7.41 -13.93 -0.45
C SER A 62 8.81 -14.52 -0.24
N THR A 63 9.71 -14.39 -1.21
CA THR A 63 11.11 -14.81 -1.09
C THR A 63 12.03 -13.73 -0.51
N ALA A 64 11.55 -12.49 -0.43
CA ALA A 64 12.35 -11.31 -0.08
C ALA A 64 11.74 -10.42 1.02
N ILE A 65 10.64 -10.84 1.68
CA ILE A 65 10.08 -10.12 2.85
C ILE A 65 11.17 -9.96 3.93
N TYR A 66 11.89 -11.06 4.24
CA TYR A 66 13.02 -11.04 5.16
C TYR A 66 14.27 -11.64 4.52
N PRO A 67 15.46 -11.09 4.81
CA PRO A 67 16.70 -11.69 4.34
C PRO A 67 16.81 -13.16 4.78
N LYS A 68 17.03 -14.06 3.82
CA LYS A 68 17.28 -15.49 4.02
C LYS A 68 16.08 -16.32 4.48
N ILE A 69 14.87 -15.77 4.49
CA ILE A 69 13.64 -16.51 4.81
C ILE A 69 12.75 -16.50 3.57
N ASN A 70 12.42 -17.68 3.07
CA ASN A 70 11.45 -17.86 2.00
C ASN A 70 10.09 -18.24 2.60
N LEU A 71 9.08 -17.40 2.38
CA LEU A 71 7.70 -17.61 2.84
C LEU A 71 6.77 -18.12 1.73
N SER A 72 7.28 -18.46 0.54
CA SER A 72 6.45 -18.98 -0.55
C SER A 72 5.65 -20.23 -0.12
N GLY A 73 4.34 -20.19 -0.36
CA GLY A 73 3.36 -21.18 0.04
C GLY A 73 2.73 -20.95 1.41
N ILE A 74 3.25 -20.01 2.21
CA ILE A 74 2.73 -19.67 3.55
C ILE A 74 2.61 -18.15 3.78
N GLU A 75 2.88 -17.33 2.77
CA GLU A 75 2.95 -15.88 2.88
C GLU A 75 1.63 -15.26 3.33
N GLU A 76 0.50 -15.75 2.83
CA GLU A 76 -0.82 -15.24 3.20
C GLU A 76 -1.11 -15.52 4.67
N VAL A 77 -0.89 -16.75 5.12
CA VAL A 77 -1.09 -17.17 6.52
C VAL A 77 -0.17 -16.37 7.44
N TYR A 78 1.10 -16.20 7.06
CA TYR A 78 2.05 -15.39 7.81
C TYR A 78 1.57 -13.94 7.94
N LEU A 79 1.23 -13.29 6.83
CA LEU A 79 0.84 -11.89 6.83
C LEU A 79 -0.48 -11.65 7.57
N HIS A 80 -1.46 -12.56 7.46
CA HIS A 80 -2.67 -12.49 8.27
C HIS A 80 -2.35 -12.59 9.77
N SER A 81 -1.41 -13.46 10.16
CA SER A 81 -1.06 -13.69 11.56
C SER A 81 -0.45 -12.48 12.27
N ILE A 82 0.05 -11.49 11.52
CA ILE A 82 0.50 -10.20 12.06
C ILE A 82 -0.71 -9.49 12.70
N PHE A 83 -1.82 -9.41 11.96
CA PHE A 83 -3.05 -8.71 12.38
C PHE A 83 -3.98 -9.57 13.23
N LEU A 84 -4.00 -10.89 13.01
CA LEU A 84 -4.96 -11.82 13.61
C LEU A 84 -4.21 -12.84 14.48
N PRO A 85 -4.06 -12.60 15.79
CA PRO A 85 -3.23 -13.43 16.67
C PRO A 85 -3.60 -14.92 16.66
N ALA A 86 -4.89 -15.25 16.52
CA ALA A 86 -5.36 -16.64 16.46
C ALA A 86 -4.79 -17.42 15.26
N GLN A 87 -4.35 -16.76 14.19
CA GLN A 87 -3.76 -17.44 13.03
C GLN A 87 -2.30 -17.85 13.26
N ARG A 88 -1.64 -17.31 14.28
CA ARG A 88 -0.24 -17.63 14.61
C ARG A 88 -0.10 -19.12 14.98
N ASP A 89 -1.11 -19.73 15.58
CA ASP A 89 -1.04 -21.12 16.04
C ASP A 89 -0.80 -22.13 14.92
N SER A 90 -1.13 -21.77 13.67
CA SER A 90 -0.87 -22.58 12.48
C SER A 90 0.60 -22.52 11.99
N LEU A 91 1.38 -21.56 12.49
CA LEU A 91 2.75 -21.31 12.06
C LEU A 91 3.78 -22.04 12.94
N PRO A 92 4.98 -22.36 12.41
CA PRO A 92 6.11 -22.78 13.21
C PRO A 92 6.46 -21.76 14.30
N LYS A 93 6.91 -22.20 15.47
CA LYS A 93 7.05 -21.33 16.64
C LYS A 93 7.91 -20.09 16.41
N TRP A 94 9.00 -20.22 15.66
CA TRP A 94 9.87 -19.09 15.35
C TRP A 94 9.17 -18.03 14.48
N LEU A 95 8.25 -18.44 13.61
CA LEU A 95 7.51 -17.57 12.72
C LEU A 95 6.32 -16.89 13.45
N GLN A 96 5.78 -17.55 14.48
CA GLN A 96 4.84 -16.92 15.42
C GLN A 96 5.46 -15.72 16.14
N VAL A 97 6.69 -15.91 16.64
CA VAL A 97 7.43 -14.85 17.34
C VAL A 97 7.71 -13.69 16.39
N LEU A 98 8.11 -13.99 15.15
CA LEU A 98 8.35 -12.95 14.14
C LEU A 98 7.07 -12.17 13.79
N ALA A 99 5.94 -12.86 13.63
CA ALA A 99 4.65 -12.20 13.39
C ALA A 99 4.22 -11.32 14.58
N GLU A 100 4.49 -11.77 15.82
CA GLU A 100 4.21 -11.00 17.03
C GLU A 100 5.11 -9.75 17.14
N GLU A 101 6.39 -9.87 16.80
CA GLU A 101 7.32 -8.74 16.70
C GLU A 101 6.89 -7.73 15.66
N GLN A 102 6.49 -8.20 14.47
CA GLN A 102 5.99 -7.34 13.40
C GLN A 102 4.68 -6.64 13.80
N ALA A 103 3.79 -7.35 14.50
CA ALA A 103 2.54 -6.78 15.01
C ALA A 103 2.81 -5.64 16.00
N ARG A 104 3.76 -5.82 16.92
CA ARG A 104 4.19 -4.75 17.85
C ARG A 104 4.75 -3.54 17.12
N GLN A 105 5.55 -3.74 16.06
CA GLN A 105 6.04 -2.62 15.25
C GLN A 105 4.89 -1.84 14.59
N PHE A 106 3.84 -2.55 14.18
CA PHE A 106 2.63 -1.94 13.64
C PHE A 106 1.73 -1.32 14.72
N GLY A 107 2.11 -1.36 16.00
CA GLY A 107 1.35 -0.80 17.11
C GLY A 107 0.22 -1.70 17.62
N LEU A 108 0.26 -3.00 17.31
CA LEU A 108 -0.70 -3.99 17.83
C LEU A 108 -0.18 -4.63 19.14
N PRO A 109 -1.06 -4.99 20.08
CA PRO A 109 -2.54 -5.01 19.97
C PRO A 109 -3.25 -3.70 20.34
N GLU A 110 -2.53 -2.64 20.70
CA GLU A 110 -3.13 -1.36 21.13
C GLU A 110 -3.90 -0.67 19.99
N GLY A 111 -3.39 -0.77 18.76
CA GLY A 111 -4.03 -0.29 17.55
C GLY A 111 -5.24 -1.13 17.14
N GLN A 112 -6.20 -0.50 16.47
CA GLN A 112 -7.34 -1.20 15.91
C GLN A 112 -6.93 -1.90 14.60
N VAL A 113 -7.32 -3.18 14.47
CA VAL A 113 -7.25 -3.89 13.19
C VAL A 113 -8.45 -3.51 12.34
N VAL A 114 -8.18 -3.13 11.09
CA VAL A 114 -9.18 -2.93 10.05
C VAL A 114 -9.22 -4.20 9.20
N GLU A 115 -10.41 -4.76 9.04
CA GLU A 115 -10.69 -5.84 8.10
C GLU A 115 -11.79 -5.38 7.15
N GLU A 116 -11.47 -5.26 5.86
CA GLU A 116 -12.41 -4.82 4.83
C GLU A 116 -12.35 -5.77 3.63
N THR A 117 -13.36 -5.72 2.78
CA THR A 117 -13.40 -6.46 1.52
C THR A 117 -13.85 -5.54 0.40
N VAL A 118 -13.09 -5.51 -0.69
CA VAL A 118 -13.38 -4.73 -1.89
C VAL A 118 -13.30 -5.68 -3.09
N GLY A 119 -14.42 -5.93 -3.75
CA GLY A 119 -14.53 -7.00 -4.73
C GLY A 119 -14.11 -8.35 -4.17
N ASN A 120 -13.10 -8.96 -4.79
CA ASN A 120 -12.51 -10.22 -4.33
C ASN A 120 -11.29 -10.04 -3.42
N ALA A 121 -10.85 -8.80 -3.17
CA ALA A 121 -9.67 -8.53 -2.38
C ALA A 121 -10.03 -8.37 -0.90
N LYS A 122 -9.29 -9.06 -0.03
CA LYS A 122 -9.34 -8.82 1.41
C LYS A 122 -8.33 -7.76 1.80
N ILE A 123 -8.71 -6.85 2.68
CA ILE A 123 -7.83 -5.80 3.18
C ILE A 123 -7.64 -6.02 4.69
N LEU A 124 -6.38 -6.09 5.13
CA LEU A 124 -6.00 -6.08 6.55
C LEU A 124 -5.07 -4.90 6.80
N GLY A 125 -5.36 -4.12 7.83
CA GLY A 125 -4.48 -3.02 8.19
C GLY A 125 -4.60 -2.58 9.64
N THR A 126 -3.69 -1.71 10.05
CA THR A 126 -3.76 -1.00 11.32
C THR A 126 -3.07 0.36 11.22
N TYR A 127 -3.37 1.24 12.17
CA TYR A 127 -2.73 2.53 12.29
C TYR A 127 -2.02 2.64 13.64
N ASN A 128 -0.72 2.91 13.60
CA ASN A 128 0.11 3.18 14.76
C ASN A 128 0.09 4.68 15.06
N GLN A 129 -0.67 5.07 16.08
CA GLN A 129 -0.77 6.47 16.49
C GLN A 129 0.54 7.05 17.03
N GLN A 130 1.40 6.22 17.63
CA GLN A 130 2.67 6.68 18.20
C GLN A 130 3.67 7.11 17.12
N ASN A 131 3.69 6.40 15.99
CA ASN A 131 4.63 6.66 14.90
C ASN A 131 4.01 7.50 13.78
N GLU A 132 2.70 7.77 13.84
CA GLU A 132 1.93 8.37 12.73
C GLU A 132 2.10 7.57 11.43
N GLU A 133 1.91 6.26 11.53
CA GLU A 133 2.10 5.33 10.41
C GLU A 133 0.92 4.37 10.26
N GLY A 134 0.46 4.21 9.03
CA GLY A 134 -0.55 3.22 8.64
C GLY A 134 0.08 2.06 7.89
N TYR A 135 -0.32 0.83 8.23
CA TYR A 135 0.17 -0.40 7.62
C TYR A 135 -1.00 -1.16 7.03
N LEU A 136 -0.90 -1.52 5.75
CA LEU A 136 -2.00 -2.14 5.01
C LEU A 136 -1.47 -3.27 4.12
N TYR A 137 -2.16 -4.40 4.13
CA TYR A 137 -2.01 -5.46 3.15
C TYR A 137 -3.33 -5.68 2.41
N ILE A 138 -3.22 -5.83 1.10
CA ILE A 138 -4.33 -6.12 0.20
C ILE A 138 -4.07 -7.49 -0.43
N PHE A 139 -4.89 -8.46 -0.08
CA PHE A 139 -4.83 -9.84 -0.55
C PHE A 139 -5.74 -9.97 -1.75
N ASP A 140 -5.17 -9.83 -2.95
CA ASP A 140 -5.85 -10.07 -4.21
C ASP A 140 -5.44 -11.43 -4.80
N ARG A 141 -6.23 -11.94 -5.75
CA ARG A 141 -6.04 -13.26 -6.37
C ARG A 141 -4.69 -13.42 -7.05
N VAL A 142 -4.13 -12.33 -7.59
CA VAL A 142 -2.90 -12.36 -8.39
C VAL A 142 -1.66 -11.93 -7.60
N ALA A 143 -1.82 -11.17 -6.54
CA ALA A 143 -0.73 -10.59 -5.77
C ALA A 143 -1.21 -10.11 -4.39
N ILE A 144 -0.28 -10.10 -3.44
CA ILE A 144 -0.46 -9.39 -2.17
C ILE A 144 0.24 -8.05 -2.30
N HIS A 145 -0.47 -6.96 -2.06
CA HIS A 145 0.12 -5.62 -2.02
C HIS A 145 0.37 -5.22 -0.58
N GLN A 146 1.49 -4.53 -0.36
CA GLN A 146 1.75 -3.82 0.88
C GLN A 146 1.71 -2.32 0.61
N MET A 147 0.99 -1.61 1.46
CA MET A 147 1.03 -0.15 1.51
C MET A 147 1.42 0.31 2.92
N THR A 148 2.27 1.32 2.98
CA THR A 148 2.60 2.02 4.23
C THR A 148 2.38 3.51 4.03
N ILE A 149 1.62 4.11 4.94
CA ILE A 149 1.46 5.55 5.05
C ILE A 149 2.35 6.05 6.19
N ALA A 150 3.07 7.13 5.94
CA ALA A 150 3.62 7.99 6.99
C ALA A 150 2.81 9.30 6.95
N GLY A 151 1.94 9.50 7.94
CA GLY A 151 0.93 10.54 7.98
C GLY A 151 -0.18 10.24 9.00
N THR A 152 -1.18 11.12 9.07
CA THR A 152 -2.28 11.06 10.03
C THR A 152 -3.22 9.87 9.82
N GLU A 153 -3.95 9.49 10.88
CA GLU A 153 -4.98 8.44 10.82
C GLU A 153 -6.09 8.77 9.80
N LYS A 154 -6.38 10.06 9.61
CA LYS A 154 -7.34 10.53 8.61
C LYS A 154 -6.88 10.16 7.21
N GLN A 155 -5.61 10.42 6.87
CA GLN A 155 -5.02 10.05 5.58
C GLN A 155 -5.02 8.52 5.39
N TYR A 156 -4.71 7.76 6.44
CA TYR A 156 -4.81 6.29 6.42
C TYR A 156 -6.23 5.79 6.14
N LYS A 157 -7.25 6.32 6.83
CA LYS A 157 -8.66 5.97 6.59
C LYS A 157 -9.16 6.41 5.23
N GLU A 158 -8.63 7.51 4.69
CA GLU A 158 -8.95 7.98 3.34
C GLU A 158 -8.35 7.06 2.27
N LEU A 159 -7.09 6.62 2.45
CA LEU A 159 -6.47 5.63 1.57
C LEU A 159 -7.33 4.38 1.43
N ILE A 160 -7.77 3.79 2.55
CA ILE A 160 -8.57 2.55 2.52
C ILE A 160 -9.89 2.77 1.78
N ARG A 161 -10.56 3.91 2.02
CA ARG A 161 -11.84 4.24 1.35
C ARG A 161 -11.70 4.47 -0.15
N ASN A 162 -10.51 4.84 -0.61
CA ASN A 162 -10.24 5.11 -2.03
C ASN A 162 -9.77 3.86 -2.79
N ILE A 163 -9.61 2.72 -2.11
CA ILE A 163 -9.42 1.43 -2.77
C ILE A 163 -10.80 0.96 -3.26
N ARG A 164 -10.93 0.74 -4.57
CA ARG A 164 -12.19 0.36 -5.20
C ARG A 164 -12.01 -0.68 -6.29
N GLU A 165 -13.13 -1.32 -6.65
CA GLU A 165 -13.23 -2.12 -7.86
C GLU A 165 -13.05 -1.25 -9.12
N ARG A 166 -12.47 -1.86 -10.16
CA ARG A 166 -12.18 -1.21 -11.44
C ARG A 166 -13.09 -1.69 -12.57
#